data_AF-A0A3M8FYQ3-F1
#
_entry.id   AF-A0A3M8FYQ3-F1
#
_cell.length_a   1.000
_cell.length_b   1.000
_cell.length_c   1.000
_cell.angle_alpha   90.00
_cell.angle_beta   90.00
_cell.angle_gamma   90.00
#
_symmetry.space_group_name_H-M   'P 1'
#
loop_
_entity.id
_entity.type
_entity.pdbx_description
1 polymer ?
#
loop_
_entity_poly.entity_id
_entity_poly.type
_entity_poly.pdbx_seq_one_letter_code
_entity_poly.pdbx_strand_id
1 'polypeptide(L)'
;MNQLMDEGKLLEAFDTYYHENSVKVEGNGEVVEGKAANREFQVQWLESIEEFHGGGVTALAEDPENGTVIMESWADVSFKGGGRMKIEEVEVQTWEDGLITHIRFYYDSSKMGG
;
A
#
# COMPACT_ATOMS: atom_id res chain seq x y z
N MET A 1 0.68 -14.88 15.59
CA MET A 1 0.50 -13.77 16.56
C MET A 1 1.00 -12.43 16.01
N ASN A 2 2.03 -12.41 15.15
CA ASN A 2 2.54 -11.16 14.54
C ASN A 2 1.64 -10.63 13.40
N GLN A 3 1.13 -11.49 12.51
CA GLN A 3 0.36 -11.07 11.34
C GLN A 3 -0.90 -10.23 11.65
N LEU A 4 -1.80 -10.69 12.52
CA LEU A 4 -3.00 -9.93 12.90
C LEU A 4 -2.69 -8.56 13.54
N MET A 5 -1.55 -8.47 14.24
CA MET A 5 -1.10 -7.22 14.84
C MET A 5 -0.56 -6.26 13.77
N ASP A 6 0.14 -6.78 12.77
CA ASP A 6 0.68 -6.00 11.66
C ASP A 6 -0.46 -5.51 10.72
N GLU A 7 -1.46 -6.36 10.47
CA GLU A 7 -2.71 -6.01 9.78
C GLU A 7 -3.47 -4.88 10.49
N GLY A 8 -3.66 -5.01 11.82
CA GLY A 8 -4.33 -3.98 12.62
C GLY A 8 -3.62 -2.63 12.57
N LYS A 9 -2.29 -2.63 12.69
CA LYS A 9 -1.48 -1.39 12.60
C LYS A 9 -1.53 -0.77 11.22
N LEU A 10 -1.56 -1.57 10.16
CA LEU A 10 -1.66 -1.07 8.79
C LEU A 10 -2.99 -0.36 8.58
N LEU A 11 -4.10 -0.97 9.00
CA LEU A 11 -5.43 -0.36 8.89
C LEU A 11 -5.58 0.88 9.78
N GLU A 12 -5.02 0.87 10.99
CA GLU A 12 -4.99 2.05 11.87
C GLU A 12 -4.19 3.21 11.26
N ALA A 13 -3.03 2.91 10.66
CA ALA A 13 -2.24 3.92 9.96
C ALA A 13 -3.00 4.47 8.74
N PHE A 14 -3.65 3.60 7.97
CA PHE A 14 -4.50 4.00 6.86
C PHE A 14 -5.62 4.96 7.32
N ASP A 15 -6.32 4.60 8.40
CA ASP A 15 -7.40 5.40 8.98
C ASP A 15 -6.90 6.75 9.53
N THR A 16 -5.65 6.80 10.00
CA THR A 16 -5.04 8.03 10.54
C THR A 16 -4.58 8.98 9.46
N TYR A 17 -3.89 8.46 8.43
CA TYR A 17 -3.13 9.30 7.51
C TYR A 17 -3.79 9.54 6.16
N TYR A 18 -4.82 8.80 5.74
CA TYR A 18 -5.45 9.04 4.44
C TYR A 18 -6.52 10.15 4.53
N HIS A 19 -6.45 11.10 3.60
CA HIS A 19 -7.49 12.11 3.41
C HIS A 19 -8.77 11.47 2.86
N GLU A 20 -9.94 12.03 3.21
CA GLU A 20 -11.26 11.49 2.82
C GLU A 20 -11.41 11.35 1.29
N ASN A 21 -10.89 12.34 0.55
CA ASN A 21 -10.90 12.38 -0.92
C ASN A 21 -9.58 11.88 -1.53
N SER A 22 -8.84 11.03 -0.82
CA SER A 22 -7.56 10.51 -1.32
C SER A 22 -7.73 9.74 -2.63
N VAL A 23 -6.78 9.92 -3.55
CA VAL A 23 -6.74 9.20 -4.83
C VAL A 23 -5.57 8.24 -4.82
N LYS A 24 -5.84 6.96 -5.14
CA LYS A 24 -4.81 5.94 -5.33
C LYS A 24 -4.71 5.60 -6.81
N VAL A 25 -3.48 5.47 -7.31
CA VAL A 25 -3.18 4.98 -8.64
C VAL A 25 -2.32 3.72 -8.53
N GLU A 26 -2.85 2.60 -9.00
CA GLU A 26 -2.15 1.32 -9.01
C GLU A 26 -1.06 1.25 -10.08
N GLY A 27 -0.16 0.27 -9.98
CA GLY A 27 0.93 0.07 -10.95
C GLY A 27 0.45 -0.23 -12.37
N ASN A 28 -0.80 -0.71 -12.53
CA ASN A 28 -1.46 -0.89 -13.83
C ASN A 28 -2.17 0.38 -14.35
N GLY A 29 -2.18 1.47 -13.56
CA GLY A 29 -2.85 2.73 -13.87
C GLY A 29 -4.32 2.81 -13.45
N GLU A 30 -4.87 1.78 -12.80
CA GLU A 30 -6.22 1.82 -12.21
C GLU A 30 -6.28 2.89 -11.12
N VAL A 31 -7.37 3.66 -11.12
CA VAL A 31 -7.58 4.77 -10.19
C VAL A 31 -8.69 4.41 -9.23
N VAL A 32 -8.41 4.53 -7.94
CA VAL A 32 -9.38 4.37 -6.86
C VAL A 32 -9.52 5.69 -6.13
N GLU A 33 -10.72 6.26 -6.21
CA GLU A 33 -11.04 7.56 -5.63
C GLU A 33 -11.78 7.40 -4.29
N GLY A 34 -11.31 8.13 -3.28
CA GLY A 34 -11.92 8.19 -1.96
C GLY A 34 -11.35 7.18 -0.96
N LYS A 35 -11.23 7.61 0.29
CA LYS A 35 -10.69 6.82 1.39
C LYS A 35 -11.46 5.52 1.61
N ALA A 36 -12.79 5.55 1.51
CA ALA A 36 -13.61 4.38 1.73
C ALA A 36 -13.32 3.24 0.73
N ALA A 37 -13.21 3.57 -0.56
CA ALA A 37 -12.89 2.59 -1.61
C ALA A 37 -11.46 2.06 -1.46
N ASN A 38 -10.51 2.96 -1.17
CA ASN A 38 -9.12 2.57 -0.90
C ASN A 38 -9.02 1.64 0.31
N ARG A 39 -9.78 1.91 1.38
CA ARG A 39 -9.79 1.09 2.59
C ARG A 39 -10.39 -0.29 2.35
N GLU A 40 -11.48 -0.36 1.58
CA GLU A 40 -12.09 -1.65 1.20
C GLU A 40 -11.09 -2.50 0.41
N PHE A 41 -10.40 -1.92 -0.56
CA PHE A 41 -9.33 -2.61 -1.30
C PHE A 41 -8.23 -3.13 -0.38
N GLN A 42 -7.77 -2.30 0.58
CA GLN A 42 -6.73 -2.69 1.54
C GLN A 42 -7.19 -3.87 2.41
N VAL A 43 -8.44 -3.85 2.89
CA VAL A 43 -9.02 -4.95 3.66
C VAL A 43 -9.10 -6.23 2.83
N GLN A 44 -9.58 -6.16 1.59
CA GLN A 44 -9.66 -7.32 0.69
C GLN A 44 -8.28 -7.91 0.40
N TRP A 45 -7.26 -7.06 0.21
CA TRP A 45 -5.89 -7.51 0.03
C TRP A 45 -5.36 -8.24 1.26
N LEU A 46 -5.54 -7.67 2.46
CA LEU A 46 -5.14 -8.34 3.71
C LEU A 46 -5.89 -9.67 3.92
N GLU A 47 -7.20 -9.70 3.62
CA GLU A 47 -8.00 -10.91 3.71
C GLU A 47 -7.58 -11.98 2.70
N SER A 48 -6.95 -11.61 1.58
CA SER A 48 -6.41 -12.55 0.59
C SER A 48 -5.12 -13.24 1.04
N ILE A 49 -4.41 -12.67 2.04
CA ILE A 49 -3.15 -13.22 2.54
C ILE A 49 -3.40 -14.39 3.48
N GLU A 50 -2.72 -15.51 3.23
CA GLU A 50 -2.67 -16.68 4.11
C GLU A 50 -1.55 -16.54 5.15
N GLU A 51 -0.36 -16.10 4.72
CA GLU A 51 0.80 -15.96 5.59
C GLU A 51 1.73 -14.83 5.14
N PHE A 52 2.21 -14.04 6.09
CA PHE A 52 3.23 -13.01 5.86
C PHE A 52 4.61 -13.51 6.30
N HIS A 53 5.55 -13.61 5.35
CA HIS A 53 6.91 -14.13 5.58
C HIS A 53 7.91 -13.02 5.92
N GLY A 54 7.59 -11.78 5.58
CA GLY A 54 8.41 -10.61 5.88
C GLY A 54 8.11 -9.46 4.93
N GLY A 55 8.60 -8.29 5.29
CA GLY A 55 8.51 -7.09 4.47
C GLY A 55 9.32 -5.96 5.08
N GLY A 56 9.47 -4.89 4.32
CA GLY A 56 10.18 -3.72 4.80
C GLY A 56 10.37 -2.65 3.74
N VAL A 57 11.00 -1.57 4.18
CA VAL A 57 11.35 -0.41 3.38
C VAL A 57 12.85 -0.45 3.09
N THR A 58 13.22 -0.40 1.82
CA THR A 58 14.63 -0.43 1.39
C THR A 58 15.18 0.96 1.15
N ALA A 59 14.33 1.88 0.68
CA ALA A 59 14.70 3.27 0.48
C ALA A 59 13.51 4.18 0.83
N LEU A 60 13.83 5.35 1.38
CA LEU A 60 12.88 6.40 1.67
C LEU A 60 13.51 7.75 1.32
N ALA A 61 12.76 8.59 0.64
CA ALA A 61 13.13 9.96 0.33
C ALA A 61 11.93 10.89 0.58
N GLU A 62 12.21 12.07 1.10
CA GLU A 62 11.23 13.13 1.30
C GLU A 62 11.57 14.30 0.39
N ASP A 63 10.54 14.89 -0.22
CA ASP A 63 10.59 16.14 -0.97
C ASP A 63 9.60 17.13 -0.32
N PRO A 64 10.03 17.83 0.74
CA PRO A 64 9.16 18.72 1.50
C PRO A 64 8.63 19.90 0.68
N GLU A 65 9.38 20.34 -0.34
CA GLU A 65 8.97 21.48 -1.19
C GLU A 65 7.70 21.15 -1.98
N ASN A 66 7.55 19.89 -2.40
CA ASN A 66 6.39 19.39 -3.12
C ASN A 66 5.45 18.53 -2.24
N GLY A 67 5.66 18.52 -0.92
CA GLY A 67 4.86 17.70 0.01
C GLY A 67 4.85 16.22 -0.36
N THR A 68 5.96 15.67 -0.86
CA THR A 68 6.00 14.33 -1.43
C THR A 68 6.91 13.40 -0.62
N VAL A 69 6.48 12.15 -0.42
CA VAL A 69 7.28 11.07 0.16
C VAL A 69 7.37 9.94 -0.87
N ILE A 70 8.59 9.43 -1.09
CA ILE A 70 8.87 8.32 -2.00
C ILE A 70 9.44 7.19 -1.17
N MET A 71 8.88 5.99 -1.34
CA MET A 71 9.31 4.81 -0.60
C MET A 71 9.45 3.62 -1.52
N GLU A 72 10.57 2.91 -1.43
CA GLU A 72 10.76 1.59 -2.03
C GLU A 72 10.52 0.53 -0.95
N SER A 73 9.61 -0.40 -1.22
CA SER A 73 9.18 -1.40 -0.26
C SER A 73 9.12 -2.79 -0.88
N TRP A 74 9.11 -3.81 -0.01
CA TRP A 74 8.91 -5.20 -0.41
C TRP A 74 8.09 -5.94 0.63
N ALA A 75 7.39 -6.97 0.17
CA ALA A 75 6.69 -7.94 1.00
C ALA A 75 6.86 -9.35 0.43
N ASP A 76 6.88 -10.36 1.29
CA ASP A 76 6.90 -11.77 0.91
C ASP A 76 5.68 -12.45 1.55
N VAL A 77 4.73 -12.84 0.72
CA VAL A 77 3.38 -13.25 1.13
C VAL A 77 2.95 -14.54 0.46
N SER A 78 2.26 -15.40 1.20
CA SER A 78 1.45 -16.49 0.65
C SER A 78 0.00 -16.05 0.57
N PHE A 79 -0.65 -16.26 -0.58
CA PHE A 79 -2.08 -15.95 -0.76
C PHE A 79 -2.95 -17.19 -0.54
N LYS A 80 -4.17 -16.99 -0.01
CA LYS A 80 -5.15 -18.06 0.19
C LYS A 80 -5.53 -18.70 -1.13
N GLY A 81 -5.26 -19.99 -1.27
CA GLY A 81 -5.51 -20.73 -2.52
C GLY A 81 -4.58 -20.31 -3.68
N GLY A 82 -3.60 -19.46 -3.40
CA GLY A 82 -2.56 -19.03 -4.33
C GLY A 82 -1.19 -19.60 -3.97
N GLY A 83 -0.16 -19.10 -4.64
CA GLY A 83 1.23 -19.39 -4.32
C GLY A 83 1.84 -18.34 -3.38
N ARG A 84 3.12 -18.56 -3.04
CA ARG A 84 3.96 -17.55 -2.39
C ARG A 84 4.54 -16.60 -3.44
N MET A 85 4.52 -15.31 -3.15
CA MET A 85 4.98 -14.25 -4.03
C MET A 85 5.80 -13.22 -3.25
N LYS A 86 6.91 -12.79 -3.86
CA LYS A 86 7.63 -11.60 -3.42
C LYS A 86 7.13 -10.40 -4.22
N ILE A 87 6.61 -9.41 -3.51
CA ILE A 87 6.15 -8.12 -4.01
C ILE A 87 7.26 -7.10 -3.77
N GLU A 88 7.54 -6.29 -4.80
CA GLU A 88 8.51 -5.19 -4.76
C GLU A 88 7.89 -4.00 -5.49
N GLU A 89 7.86 -2.84 -4.84
CA GLU A 89 7.19 -1.65 -5.36
C GLU A 89 7.86 -0.36 -4.92
N VAL A 90 7.56 0.70 -5.67
CA VAL A 90 7.82 2.08 -5.27
C VAL A 90 6.48 2.80 -5.15
N GLU A 91 6.26 3.46 -4.01
CA GLU A 91 5.11 4.32 -3.79
C GLU A 91 5.53 5.78 -3.71
N VAL A 92 4.73 6.65 -4.33
CA VAL A 92 4.90 8.10 -4.30
C VAL A 92 3.65 8.70 -3.70
N GLN A 93 3.79 9.29 -2.53
CA GLN A 93 2.70 9.87 -1.75
C GLN A 93 2.78 11.39 -1.78
N THR A 94 1.66 12.06 -2.04
CA THR A 94 1.49 13.50 -1.83
C THR A 94 0.73 13.74 -0.54
N TRP A 95 1.24 14.65 0.27
CA TRP A 95 0.75 14.98 1.60
C TRP A 95 0.31 16.44 1.67
N GLU A 96 -0.86 16.67 2.25
CA GLU A 96 -1.40 17.99 2.57
C GLU A 96 -1.98 17.96 3.99
N ASP A 97 -1.65 18.96 4.81
CA ASP A 97 -2.13 19.07 6.20
C ASP A 97 -1.93 17.80 7.05
N GLY A 98 -0.84 17.08 6.81
CA GLY A 98 -0.50 15.84 7.52
C GLY A 98 -1.29 14.61 7.07
N LEU A 99 -2.02 14.69 5.95
CA LEU A 99 -2.77 13.60 5.35
C LEU A 99 -2.32 13.33 3.92
N ILE A 100 -2.33 12.06 3.52
CA ILE A 100 -2.11 11.60 2.16
C ILE A 100 -3.33 11.95 1.31
N THR A 101 -3.14 12.82 0.32
CA THR A 101 -4.18 13.21 -0.64
C THR A 101 -4.08 12.44 -1.95
N HIS A 102 -2.87 11.97 -2.31
CA HIS A 102 -2.64 11.16 -3.48
C HIS A 102 -1.54 10.13 -3.24
N ILE A 103 -1.70 8.93 -3.76
CA ILE A 103 -0.67 7.90 -3.76
C ILE A 103 -0.61 7.21 -5.11
N ARG A 104 0.60 6.96 -5.61
CA ARG A 104 0.83 6.19 -6.83
C ARG A 104 1.85 5.08 -6.61
N PHE A 105 1.47 3.88 -6.99
CA PHE A 105 2.32 2.70 -6.96
C PHE A 105 2.99 2.46 -8.32
N TYR A 106 4.22 1.96 -8.26
CA TYR A 106 5.01 1.50 -9.40
C TYR A 106 5.55 0.11 -9.07
N TYR A 107 5.09 -0.87 -9.82
CA TYR A 107 5.52 -2.25 -9.72
C TYR A 107 5.29 -2.97 -11.05
N ASP A 108 5.82 -4.18 -11.18
CA ASP A 108 5.54 -5.05 -12.32
C ASP A 108 4.12 -5.62 -12.20
N SER A 109 3.15 -4.94 -12.82
CA SER A 109 1.74 -5.30 -12.74
C SER A 109 1.43 -6.66 -13.35
N SER A 110 2.29 -7.20 -14.22
CA SER A 110 2.14 -8.56 -14.76
C SER A 110 2.34 -9.66 -13.70
N LYS A 111 2.97 -9.31 -12.57
CA LYS A 111 3.19 -10.22 -11.45
C LYS A 111 2.12 -10.13 -10.37
N MET A 112 1.41 -9.00 -10.29
CA MET A 112 0.36 -8.76 -9.29
C MET A 112 -1.06 -8.89 -9.84
N GLY A 113 -1.23 -9.00 -11.17
CA GLY A 113 -2.51 -9.26 -11.83
C GLY A 113 -2.46 -10.55 -12.64
N GLY A 114 -2.99 -11.64 -12.06
CA GLY A 114 -3.27 -12.92 -12.69
C GLY A 114 -4.46 -13.59 -12.02
#